data_AF-A0A949MN70-F1
#
_entry.id   AF-A0A949MN70-F1
#
_cell.length_a   1.000
_cell.length_b   1.000
_cell.length_c   1.000
_cell.angle_alpha   90.00
_cell.angle_beta   90.00
_cell.angle_gamma   90.00
#
_symmetry.space_group_name_H-M   'P 1'
#
loop_
_entity.id
_entity.type
_entity.pdbx_description
1 polymer ?
#
loop_
_entity_poly.entity_id
_entity_poly.type
_entity_poly.pdbx_seq_one_letter_code
_entity_poly.pdbx_strand_id
1 'polypeptide(L)'
;MKPLKDVCPDPDKVLAAEPEELAPHVLHCLSNTSEPNIKRAIIARHLANDYHASLQHDIAHAIQEAVQWLFAQCLVGASPYDPELIFLTRRGKKVASDYKEELANKDV
;
A
#
# COMPACT_ATOMS: atom_id res chain seq x y z
N MET A 1 7.37 3.42 -6.88
CA MET A 1 6.13 3.08 -6.14
C MET A 1 5.06 4.12 -6.47
N LYS A 2 3.87 3.69 -6.89
CA LYS A 2 2.73 4.57 -7.19
C LYS A 2 2.13 5.13 -5.87
N PRO A 3 1.74 6.41 -5.78
CA PRO A 3 1.02 6.95 -4.62
C PRO A 3 -0.30 6.19 -4.35
N LEU A 4 -0.75 6.16 -3.09
CA LEU A 4 -2.04 5.52 -2.75
C LEU A 4 -3.23 6.33 -3.29
N LYS A 5 -3.11 7.66 -3.30
CA LYS A 5 -4.16 8.57 -3.78
C LYS A 5 -4.57 8.31 -5.24
N ASP A 6 -3.68 7.75 -6.05
CA ASP A 6 -3.99 7.42 -7.44
C ASP A 6 -4.94 6.21 -7.59
N VAL A 7 -5.12 5.41 -6.53
CA VAL A 7 -5.97 4.21 -6.56
C VAL A 7 -7.07 4.18 -5.52
N CYS A 8 -6.94 4.97 -4.44
CA CYS A 8 -7.99 5.21 -3.46
C CYS A 8 -8.00 6.73 -3.15
N PRO A 9 -8.55 7.58 -4.01
CA PRO A 9 -8.37 9.04 -3.91
C PRO A 9 -9.10 9.67 -2.72
N ASP A 10 -10.11 9.00 -2.18
CA ASP A 10 -10.97 9.50 -1.10
C ASP A 10 -10.33 9.20 0.27
N PRO A 11 -9.83 10.21 1.00
CA PRO A 11 -9.17 9.99 2.28
C PRO A 11 -10.11 9.43 3.35
N ASP A 12 -11.41 9.74 3.30
CA ASP A 12 -12.35 9.26 4.30
C ASP A 12 -12.57 7.75 4.15
N LYS A 13 -12.54 7.24 2.91
CA LYS A 13 -12.53 5.80 2.65
C LYS A 13 -11.27 5.12 3.16
N VAL A 14 -10.10 5.73 2.97
CA VAL A 14 -8.84 5.17 3.45
C VAL A 14 -8.84 5.05 4.98
N LEU A 15 -9.35 6.07 5.66
CA LEU A 15 -9.41 6.11 7.12
C LEU A 15 -10.50 5.22 7.72
N ALA A 16 -11.56 4.94 6.97
CA ALA A 16 -12.63 4.04 7.38
C ALA A 16 -12.36 2.56 7.07
N ALA A 17 -11.40 2.27 6.18
CA ALA A 17 -11.09 0.92 5.74
C ALA A 17 -10.35 0.13 6.83
N GLU A 18 -10.77 -1.12 7.03
CA GLU A 18 -10.01 -2.07 7.84
C GLU A 18 -8.71 -2.49 7.11
N PRO A 19 -7.68 -3.00 7.81
CA PRO A 19 -6.40 -3.35 7.21
C PRO A 19 -6.51 -4.31 6.01
N GLU A 20 -7.41 -5.31 6.07
CA GLU A 20 -7.70 -6.24 4.96
C GLU A 20 -8.32 -5.58 3.73
N GLU A 21 -9.07 -4.49 3.91
CA GLU A 21 -9.73 -3.76 2.84
C GLU A 21 -8.74 -2.79 2.17
N LEU A 22 -7.86 -2.17 2.96
CA LEU A 22 -6.84 -1.26 2.46
C LEU A 22 -5.64 -2.00 1.83
N ALA A 23 -5.32 -3.20 2.31
CA ALA A 23 -4.15 -3.98 1.90
C ALA A 23 -4.03 -4.24 0.38
N PRO A 24 -5.09 -4.59 -0.37
CA PRO A 24 -5.03 -4.75 -1.82
C PRO A 24 -4.54 -3.48 -2.55
N HIS A 25 -5.01 -2.31 -2.14
CA HIS A 25 -4.59 -1.03 -2.72
C HIS A 25 -3.10 -0.78 -2.45
N VAL A 26 -2.66 -0.99 -1.20
CA VAL A 26 -1.25 -0.86 -0.80
C VAL A 26 -0.37 -1.84 -1.57
N LEU A 27 -0.81 -3.10 -1.71
CA LEU A 27 -0.07 -4.13 -2.44
C LEU A 27 0.10 -3.77 -3.92
N HIS A 28 -0.92 -3.22 -4.57
CA HIS A 28 -0.83 -2.72 -5.94
C HIS A 28 0.13 -1.54 -6.05
N CYS A 29 0.09 -0.57 -5.12
CA CYS A 29 1.06 0.52 -5.10
C CYS A 29 2.51 0.00 -5.02
N LEU A 30 2.74 -0.98 -4.13
CA LEU A 30 4.03 -1.64 -3.95
C LEU A 30 4.47 -2.41 -5.20
N SER A 31 3.56 -3.11 -5.90
CA SER A 31 3.91 -3.86 -7.12
C SER A 31 4.31 -2.97 -8.30
N ASN A 32 3.89 -1.69 -8.28
CA ASN A 32 4.23 -0.69 -9.29
C ASN A 32 5.56 0.03 -9.00
N THR A 33 6.45 -0.57 -8.20
CA THR A 33 7.81 -0.06 -8.03
C THR A 33 8.78 -0.73 -8.99
N SER A 34 9.76 0.01 -9.49
CA SER A 34 10.94 -0.55 -10.18
C SER A 34 12.03 -0.97 -9.19
N GLU A 35 11.93 -0.56 -7.93
CA GLU A 35 12.90 -0.90 -6.88
C GLU A 35 12.68 -2.34 -6.37
N PRO A 36 13.69 -3.22 -6.43
CA PRO A 36 13.51 -4.62 -6.03
C PRO A 36 13.27 -4.79 -4.54
N ASN A 37 13.64 -3.80 -3.72
CA ASN A 37 13.50 -3.81 -2.27
C ASN A 37 13.10 -2.41 -1.78
N ILE A 38 12.06 -2.34 -0.95
CA ILE A 38 11.59 -1.06 -0.37
C ILE A 38 11.83 -1.08 1.15
N LYS A 39 12.34 0.01 1.71
CA LYS A 39 12.46 0.12 3.17
C LYS A 39 11.08 0.22 3.83
N ARG A 40 10.81 -0.63 4.82
CA ARG A 40 9.54 -0.64 5.57
C ARG A 40 9.17 0.74 6.10
N ALA A 41 10.15 1.46 6.66
CA ALA A 41 9.99 2.78 7.27
C ALA A 41 9.62 3.92 6.28
N ILE A 42 9.69 3.70 4.97
CA ILE A 42 9.34 4.73 3.97
C ILE A 42 7.97 4.49 3.33
N ILE A 43 7.40 3.29 3.42
CA ILE A 43 6.19 2.90 2.68
C ILE A 43 5.01 3.80 3.05
N ALA A 44 4.65 3.81 4.34
CA ALA A 44 3.50 4.56 4.83
C ALA A 44 3.58 6.05 4.48
N ARG A 45 4.74 6.66 4.74
CA ARG A 45 5.00 8.07 4.44
C ARG A 45 4.92 8.38 2.95
N HIS A 46 5.54 7.55 2.10
CA HIS A 46 5.52 7.77 0.65
C HIS A 46 4.11 7.64 0.08
N LEU A 47 3.36 6.62 0.52
CA LEU A 47 2.01 6.37 0.04
C LEU A 47 1.00 7.42 0.53
N ALA A 48 1.21 8.01 1.71
CA ALA A 48 0.36 9.06 2.29
C ALA A 48 0.67 10.48 1.75
N ASN A 49 1.82 10.69 1.10
CA ASN A 49 2.37 12.03 0.82
C ASN A 49 1.45 12.94 -0.01
N ASP A 50 0.60 12.38 -0.86
CA ASP A 50 -0.20 13.16 -1.81
C ASP A 50 -1.59 13.53 -1.26
N TYR A 51 -1.94 13.06 -0.06
CA TYR A 51 -3.13 13.50 0.67
C TYR A 51 -2.90 14.85 1.35
N HIS A 52 -4.00 15.49 1.76
CA HIS A 52 -3.94 16.75 2.49
C HIS A 52 -3.10 16.62 3.77
N ALA A 53 -2.23 17.60 4.04
CA ALA A 53 -1.23 17.55 5.11
C ALA A 53 -1.82 17.22 6.49
N SER A 54 -3.04 17.67 6.78
CA SER A 54 -3.73 17.36 8.04
C SER A 54 -4.12 15.90 8.23
N LEU A 55 -4.19 15.11 7.14
CA LEU A 55 -4.61 13.70 7.16
C LEU A 55 -3.45 12.73 6.92
N GLN A 56 -2.27 13.23 6.53
CA GLN A 56 -1.14 12.38 6.15
C GLN A 56 -0.67 11.46 7.29
N HIS A 57 -0.74 11.93 8.54
CA HIS A 57 -0.35 11.13 9.70
C HIS A 57 -1.28 9.93 9.90
N ASP A 58 -2.58 10.17 9.92
CA ASP A 58 -3.59 9.14 10.16
C ASP A 58 -3.64 8.14 8.99
N ILE A 59 -3.53 8.64 7.76
CA ILE A 59 -3.44 7.79 6.56
C ILE A 59 -2.16 6.95 6.58
N ALA A 60 -1.02 7.52 6.97
CA ALA A 60 0.21 6.75 7.13
C ALA A 60 0.05 5.63 8.17
N HIS A 61 -0.66 5.89 9.27
CA HIS A 61 -0.96 4.88 10.27
C HIS A 61 -1.81 3.74 9.71
N ALA A 62 -2.92 4.04 9.02
CA ALA A 62 -3.77 3.05 8.35
C ALA A 62 -2.98 2.21 7.33
N ILE A 63 -2.12 2.85 6.53
CA ILE A 63 -1.25 2.16 5.58
C ILE A 63 -0.27 1.22 6.31
N GLN A 64 0.25 1.62 7.46
CA GLN A 64 1.15 0.77 8.25
C GLN A 64 0.44 -0.49 8.74
N GLU A 65 -0.80 -0.38 9.21
CA GLU A 65 -1.63 -1.52 9.61
C GLU A 65 -1.90 -2.46 8.43
N ALA A 66 -2.25 -1.90 7.26
CA ALA A 66 -2.41 -2.67 6.03
C ALA A 66 -1.12 -3.40 5.60
N VAL A 67 0.05 -2.75 5.73
CA VAL A 67 1.35 -3.40 5.49
C VAL A 67 1.57 -4.57 6.46
N GLN A 68 1.25 -4.40 7.74
CA GLN A 68 1.37 -5.50 8.71
C GLN A 68 0.42 -6.66 8.40
N TRP A 69 -0.78 -6.35 7.93
CA TRP A 69 -1.71 -7.36 7.45
C TRP A 69 -1.12 -8.12 6.24
N LEU A 70 -0.51 -7.44 5.27
CA LEU A 70 0.16 -8.08 4.13
C LEU A 70 1.30 -9.02 4.56
N PHE A 71 2.04 -8.67 5.62
CA PHE A 71 3.04 -9.55 6.23
C PHE A 71 2.40 -10.79 6.83
N ALA A 72 1.34 -10.62 7.62
CA ALA A 72 0.60 -11.72 8.24
C ALA A 72 0.02 -12.69 7.20
N GLN A 73 -0.38 -12.18 6.02
CA GLN A 73 -0.87 -12.98 4.89
C GLN A 73 0.24 -13.57 4.00
N CYS A 74 1.51 -13.32 4.32
CA CYS A 74 2.67 -13.74 3.54
C CYS A 74 2.65 -13.24 2.07
N LEU A 75 2.07 -12.06 1.84
CA LEU A 75 2.05 -11.40 0.52
C LEU A 75 3.30 -10.52 0.34
N VAL A 76 3.84 -10.01 1.44
CA VAL A 76 5.16 -9.40 1.52
C VAL A 76 6.04 -10.17 2.49
N GLY A 77 7.35 -10.08 2.32
CA GLY A 77 8.35 -10.69 3.20
C GLY A 77 9.50 -9.73 3.45
N ALA A 78 10.24 -9.97 4.54
CA ALA A 78 11.47 -9.27 4.84
C ALA A 78 12.62 -9.90 4.05
N SER A 79 13.51 -9.06 3.49
CA SER A 79 14.69 -9.54 2.79
C SER A 79 15.58 -10.33 3.76
N PRO A 80 16.17 -11.47 3.34
CA PRO A 80 17.10 -12.22 4.17
C PRO A 80 18.42 -11.47 4.41
N TYR A 81 18.69 -10.41 3.66
CA TYR A 81 19.91 -9.60 3.76
C TYR A 81 19.74 -8.35 4.61
N ASP A 82 18.52 -7.82 4.71
CA ASP A 82 18.19 -6.64 5.51
C ASP A 82 16.70 -6.72 5.93
N PRO A 83 16.40 -6.94 7.23
CA PRO A 83 15.03 -7.09 7.71
C PRO A 83 14.18 -5.81 7.57
N GLU A 84 14.82 -4.65 7.32
CA GLU A 84 14.12 -3.40 7.04
C GLU A 84 13.72 -3.27 5.57
N LEU A 85 14.29 -4.10 4.69
CA LEU A 85 13.86 -4.19 3.30
C LEU A 85 12.74 -5.22 3.16
N ILE A 86 11.72 -4.85 2.40
CA ILE A 86 10.62 -5.74 2.06
C ILE A 86 10.65 -6.10 0.58
N PHE A 87 10.14 -7.28 0.25
CA PHE A 87 9.90 -7.73 -1.11
C PHE A 87 8.50 -8.34 -1.24
N LEU A 88 7.92 -8.29 -2.45
CA LEU A 88 6.68 -9.01 -2.75
C LEU A 88 6.98 -10.48 -2.95
N THR A 89 6.28 -11.35 -2.21
CA THR A 89 6.38 -12.79 -2.40
C THR A 89 5.82 -13.20 -3.76
N ARG A 90 6.11 -14.43 -4.21
CA ARG A 90 5.50 -14.97 -5.45
C ARG A 90 3.96 -14.89 -5.42
N ARG A 91 3.37 -15.14 -4.25
CA ARG A 91 1.93 -15.00 -4.02
C ARG A 91 1.49 -13.54 -4.09
N GLY A 92 2.20 -12.63 -3.41
CA GLY A 92 1.91 -11.20 -3.46
C GLY A 92 1.90 -10.64 -4.87
N LYS A 93 2.87 -11.02 -5.70
CA LYS A 93 2.92 -10.61 -7.12
C LYS A 93 1.71 -11.08 -7.92
N LYS A 94 1.23 -12.32 -7.69
CA LYS A 94 0.04 -12.85 -8.36
C LYS A 94 -1.24 -12.14 -7.91
N VAL A 95 -1.38 -11.90 -6.61
CA VAL A 95 -2.54 -11.15 -6.10
C VAL A 95 -2.56 -9.73 -6.66
N ALA A 96 -1.39 -9.07 -6.72
CA ALA A 96 -1.27 -7.74 -7.30
C ALA A 96 -1.62 -7.69 -8.80
N SER A 97 -1.31 -8.74 -9.58
CA SER A 97 -1.67 -8.77 -11.01
C SER A 97 -3.17 -8.90 -11.26
N ASP A 98 -3.92 -9.45 -10.30
CA ASP A 98 -5.37 -9.64 -10.39
C ASP A 98 -6.14 -8.41 -9.85
N TYR A 99 -5.43 -7.40 -9.37
CA TYR A 99 -6.02 -6.20 -8.78
C TYR A 99 -6.78 -5.37 -9.81
N LYS A 100 -7.96 -4.89 -9.42
CA LYS A 100 -8.79 -3.98 -10.21
C LYS A 100 -8.82 -2.64 -9.50
N GLU A 101 -8.35 -1.61 -10.19
CA GLU A 101 -8.40 -0.24 -9.67
C GLU A 101 -9.87 0.16 -9.41
N GLU A 102 -10.10 0.82 -8.27
CA GLU A 102 -11.32 1.59 -8.09
C GLU A 102 -11.26 2.75 -9.09
N LEU A 103 -11.96 2.59 -10.22
CA LEU A 103 -12.17 3.70 -11.12
C LEU A 103 -12.93 4.77 -10.33
N ALA A 104 -12.28 5.91 -10.07
CA ALA A 104 -13.01 7.11 -9.74
C ALA A 104 -14.00 7.34 -10.89
N ASN A 105 -15.30 7.30 -10.60
CA ASN A 105 -16.32 7.77 -11.54
C ASN A 105 -15.97 9.21 -11.90
N LYS A 106 -15.25 9.40 -13.01
CA LYS A 106 -15.06 10.69 -13.67
C LYS A 106 -16.26 10.96 -14.58
N ASP A 107 -17.47 10.76 -14.10
CA ASP A 107 -18.71 11.07 -14.82
C ASP A 107 -19.83 11.24 -13.79
N VAL A 108 -20.04 12.48 -13.33
CA VAL A 108 -21.27 13.30 -13.41
C VAL A 108 -20.92 14.73 -13.00
#